data_AF-A0AA46X1S4-F1
#
_entry.id   AF-A0AA46X1S4-F1
#
_cell.length_a   1.000
_cell.length_b   1.000
_cell.length_c   1.000
_cell.angle_alpha   90.00
_cell.angle_beta   90.00
_cell.angle_gamma   90.00
#
_symmetry.space_group_name_H-M   'P 1'
#
loop_
_entity.id
_entity.type
_entity.pdbx_description
1 polymer ?
#
loop_
_entity_poly.entity_id
_entity_poly.type
_entity_poly.pdbx_seq_one_letter_code
_entity_poly.pdbx_strand_id
1 'polypeptide(L)'
;MASTSQSASRRSLRPHTTPNVRENARRQRERLLARQAELEALAGPIHDATDKLSKLEAAVASRAQSPLKKIERLEQTRDRRIKKIQEQYAAKIAEIQREMEAGTETLTPQEREQESALLREYAEAIVTFSRSASASELAPLLGVSAREAKKLIMQAKADLGAAGAAESAGSSSEDKQDDKQPVPAAS
;
A
#
# COMPACT_ATOMS: atom_id res chain seq x y z
N MET A 1 -6.52 -18.73 -89.85
CA MET A 1 -5.27 -18.53 -89.06
C MET A 1 -4.07 -18.20 -89.97
N ALA A 2 -4.13 -17.12 -90.75
CA ALA A 2 -2.98 -16.55 -91.48
C ALA A 2 -3.32 -15.11 -91.90
N SER A 3 -2.88 -14.09 -91.16
CA SER A 3 -3.00 -12.68 -91.64
C SER A 3 -2.14 -11.64 -90.89
N THR A 4 -1.29 -12.03 -89.94
CA THR A 4 -0.38 -11.07 -89.26
C THR A 4 0.97 -10.96 -89.97
N SER A 5 1.44 -12.02 -90.63
CA SER A 5 2.75 -12.08 -91.30
C SER A 5 2.80 -11.30 -92.63
N GLN A 6 1.81 -11.47 -93.52
CA GLN A 6 1.76 -10.75 -94.80
C GLN A 6 1.49 -9.24 -94.65
N SER A 7 0.72 -8.84 -93.64
CA SER A 7 0.41 -7.44 -93.36
C SER A 7 1.60 -6.69 -92.74
N ALA A 8 2.38 -7.36 -91.88
CA ALA A 8 3.63 -6.84 -91.34
C ALA A 8 4.72 -6.70 -92.43
N SER A 9 4.91 -7.72 -93.28
CA SER A 9 5.87 -7.66 -94.40
C SER A 9 5.53 -6.60 -95.46
N ARG A 10 4.25 -6.33 -95.71
CA ARG A 10 3.84 -5.22 -96.62
C ARG A 10 4.05 -3.83 -96.01
N ARG A 11 4.10 -3.71 -94.67
CA ARG A 11 4.37 -2.44 -93.98
C ARG A 11 5.87 -2.11 -93.95
N SER A 12 6.75 -3.09 -93.86
CA SER A 12 8.21 -2.89 -93.84
C SER A 12 8.79 -2.53 -95.21
N LEU A 13 8.08 -2.79 -96.31
CA LEU A 13 8.46 -2.43 -97.68
C LEU A 13 8.00 -1.02 -98.10
N ARG A 14 7.31 -0.27 -97.23
CA ARG A 14 6.93 1.12 -97.54
C ARG A 14 8.15 2.04 -97.37
N PRO A 15 8.46 2.92 -98.33
CA PRO A 15 9.58 3.85 -98.18
C PRO A 15 9.38 4.70 -96.92
N HIS A 16 10.44 4.79 -96.11
CA HIS A 16 10.50 5.61 -94.91
C HIS A 16 10.60 7.09 -95.29
N THR A 17 9.50 7.63 -95.82
CA THR A 17 9.38 9.04 -96.13
C THR A 17 9.12 9.82 -94.84
N THR A 18 9.56 11.09 -94.80
CA THR A 18 9.35 12.00 -93.66
C THR A 18 7.90 12.06 -93.14
N PRO A 19 6.82 12.01 -93.97
CA PRO A 19 5.46 11.94 -93.47
C PRO A 19 5.10 10.60 -92.79
N ASN A 20 5.58 9.46 -93.31
CA ASN A 20 5.30 8.13 -92.73
C ASN A 20 5.94 7.96 -91.34
N VAL A 21 7.14 8.51 -91.13
CA VAL A 21 7.83 8.49 -89.84
C VAL A 21 7.09 9.36 -88.82
N ARG A 22 6.64 10.57 -89.22
CA ARG A 22 5.85 11.47 -88.37
C ARG A 22 4.52 10.85 -87.96
N GLU A 23 3.82 10.19 -88.89
CA GLU A 23 2.55 9.52 -88.60
C GLU A 23 2.72 8.33 -87.64
N ASN A 24 3.78 7.53 -87.82
CA ASN A 24 4.10 6.44 -86.90
C ASN A 24 4.48 6.95 -85.50
N ALA A 25 5.26 8.03 -85.42
CA ALA A 25 5.59 8.67 -84.15
C ALA A 25 4.33 9.21 -83.44
N ARG A 26 3.39 9.79 -84.19
CA ARG A 26 2.10 10.24 -83.66
C ARG A 26 1.29 9.07 -83.10
N ARG A 27 1.13 7.98 -83.87
CA ARG A 27 0.42 6.76 -83.41
C ARG A 27 1.07 6.13 -82.19
N GLN A 28 2.41 6.15 -82.10
CA GLN A 28 3.13 5.67 -80.91
C GLN A 28 2.82 6.54 -79.69
N ARG A 29 2.83 7.87 -79.83
CA ARG A 29 2.43 8.78 -78.75
C ARG A 29 0.99 8.56 -78.29
N GLU A 30 0.05 8.40 -79.23
CA GLU A 30 -1.36 8.11 -78.92
C GLU A 30 -1.52 6.79 -78.14
N ARG A 31 -0.77 5.74 -78.50
CA ARG A 31 -0.76 4.47 -77.73
C ARG A 31 -0.18 4.61 -76.33
N LEU A 32 0.87 5.42 -76.16
CA LEU A 32 1.47 5.66 -74.85
C LEU A 32 0.49 6.43 -73.94
N LEU A 33 -0.17 7.45 -74.48
CA LEU A 33 -1.21 8.19 -73.74
C LEU A 33 -2.40 7.31 -73.37
N ALA A 34 -2.87 6.45 -74.29
CA ALA A 34 -3.93 5.50 -73.99
C ALA A 34 -3.53 4.52 -72.87
N ARG A 35 -2.31 4.00 -72.90
CA ARG A 35 -1.78 3.13 -71.84
C ARG A 35 -1.62 3.86 -70.52
N GLN A 36 -1.22 5.14 -70.53
CA GLN A 36 -1.17 5.95 -69.31
C GLN A 36 -2.56 6.16 -68.73
N ALA A 37 -3.56 6.49 -69.55
CA ALA A 37 -4.94 6.63 -69.11
C ALA A 37 -5.51 5.32 -68.54
N GLU A 38 -5.19 4.17 -69.15
CA GLU A 38 -5.56 2.85 -68.61
C GLU A 38 -4.90 2.59 -67.25
N LEU A 39 -3.62 2.92 -67.08
CA LEU A 39 -2.91 2.76 -65.81
C LEU A 39 -3.46 3.70 -64.73
N GLU A 40 -3.79 4.94 -65.07
CA GLU A 40 -4.41 5.90 -64.15
C GLU A 40 -5.81 5.43 -63.72
N ALA A 41 -6.60 4.89 -64.66
CA ALA A 41 -7.91 4.31 -64.35
C ALA A 41 -7.81 3.10 -63.42
N LEU A 42 -6.75 2.29 -63.53
CA LEU A 42 -6.49 1.17 -62.63
C LEU A 42 -5.89 1.61 -61.28
N ALA A 43 -5.17 2.72 -61.23
CA ALA A 43 -4.54 3.22 -60.01
C ALA A 43 -5.55 3.76 -58.99
N GLY A 44 -6.62 4.44 -59.45
CA GLY A 44 -7.65 5.01 -58.57
C GLY A 44 -8.25 3.98 -57.59
N PRO A 45 -8.80 2.85 -58.06
CA PRO A 45 -9.31 1.79 -57.19
C PRO A 45 -8.28 1.19 -56.22
N ILE A 46 -7.00 1.15 -56.63
CA ILE A 46 -5.90 0.68 -55.77
C ILE A 46 -5.65 1.68 -54.64
N HIS A 47 -5.59 2.97 -54.95
CA HIS A 47 -5.42 4.03 -53.96
C HIS A 47 -6.59 4.08 -52.97
N ASP A 48 -7.82 3.96 -53.48
CA ASP A 48 -9.01 3.87 -52.63
C ASP A 48 -8.97 2.65 -51.70
N ALA A 49 -8.46 1.51 -52.18
CA ALA A 49 -8.30 0.31 -51.37
C ALA A 49 -7.22 0.50 -50.29
N THR A 50 -6.08 1.11 -50.63
CA THR A 50 -5.02 1.40 -49.65
C THR A 50 -5.48 2.37 -48.57
N ASP A 51 -6.28 3.38 -48.93
CA ASP A 51 -6.85 4.33 -47.99
C ASP A 51 -7.87 3.67 -47.05
N LYS A 52 -8.64 2.70 -47.55
CA LYS A 52 -9.56 1.91 -46.71
C LYS A 52 -8.79 0.99 -45.76
N LEU A 53 -7.71 0.36 -46.24
CA LEU A 53 -6.86 -0.50 -45.42
C LEU A 53 -6.17 0.29 -44.32
N SER A 54 -5.60 1.46 -44.62
CA SER A 54 -4.94 2.30 -43.60
C SER A 54 -5.90 2.77 -42.51
N LYS A 55 -7.15 3.12 -42.88
CA LYS A 55 -8.21 3.45 -41.91
C LYS A 55 -8.57 2.25 -41.03
N LEU A 56 -8.64 1.05 -41.60
CA LEU A 56 -8.91 -0.17 -40.84
C LEU A 56 -7.76 -0.49 -39.88
N GLU A 57 -6.51 -0.38 -40.32
CA GLU A 57 -5.34 -0.58 -39.47
C GLU A 57 -5.32 0.41 -38.30
N ALA A 58 -5.60 1.69 -38.54
CA ALA A 58 -5.72 2.68 -37.48
C ALA A 58 -6.83 2.36 -36.48
N ALA A 59 -7.99 1.91 -36.97
CA ALA A 59 -9.09 1.49 -36.12
C ALA A 59 -8.73 0.27 -35.27
N VAL A 60 -8.09 -0.74 -35.86
CA VAL A 60 -7.61 -1.95 -35.16
C VAL A 60 -6.57 -1.58 -34.10
N ALA A 61 -5.59 -0.74 -34.44
CA ALA A 61 -4.58 -0.27 -33.50
C ALA A 61 -5.21 0.50 -32.32
N SER A 62 -6.15 1.41 -32.58
CA SER A 62 -6.86 2.13 -31.51
C SER A 62 -7.66 1.20 -30.61
N ARG A 63 -8.31 0.18 -31.18
CA ARG A 63 -9.09 -0.81 -30.45
C ARG A 63 -8.21 -1.70 -29.59
N ALA A 64 -7.00 -2.02 -30.06
CA ALA A 64 -6.01 -2.78 -29.31
C ALA A 64 -5.41 -1.99 -28.14
N GLN A 65 -5.23 -0.66 -28.27
CA GLN A 65 -4.66 0.17 -27.20
C GLN A 65 -5.63 0.44 -26.04
N SER A 66 -6.93 0.56 -26.30
CA SER A 66 -7.94 0.83 -25.27
C SER A 66 -7.94 -0.16 -24.09
N PRO A 67 -7.99 -1.51 -24.31
CA PRO A 67 -7.94 -2.47 -23.22
C PRO A 67 -6.60 -2.45 -22.48
N LEU A 68 -5.47 -2.24 -23.17
CA LEU A 68 -4.16 -2.14 -22.52
C LEU A 68 -4.11 -0.96 -21.53
N LYS A 69 -4.60 0.22 -21.94
CA LYS A 69 -4.72 1.38 -21.04
C LYS A 69 -5.66 1.12 -19.87
N LYS A 70 -6.72 0.34 -20.07
CA LYS A 70 -7.64 -0.05 -18.99
C LYS A 70 -6.96 -1.00 -18.00
N ILE A 71 -6.20 -1.98 -18.48
CA ILE A 71 -5.41 -2.90 -17.64
C ILE A 71 -4.41 -2.11 -16.81
N GLU A 72 -3.63 -1.23 -17.43
CA GLU A 72 -2.63 -0.40 -16.73
C GLU A 72 -3.25 0.44 -15.59
N ARG A 73 -4.41 1.06 -15.83
CA ARG A 73 -5.13 1.82 -14.78
C ARG A 73 -5.60 0.93 -13.63
N LEU A 74 -6.05 -0.28 -13.93
CA LEU A 74 -6.49 -1.24 -12.92
C LEU A 74 -5.31 -1.73 -12.08
N GLU A 75 -4.16 -2.00 -12.71
CA GLU A 75 -2.92 -2.37 -12.03
C GLU A 75 -2.44 -1.26 -11.10
N GLN A 76 -2.35 -0.02 -11.58
CA GLN A 76 -1.98 1.12 -10.75
C GLN A 76 -2.94 1.31 -9.56
N THR A 77 -4.24 1.12 -9.76
CA THR A 77 -5.24 1.22 -8.69
C THR A 77 -5.08 0.10 -7.66
N ARG A 78 -4.88 -1.15 -8.13
CA ARG A 78 -4.61 -2.31 -7.28
C ARG A 78 -3.35 -2.06 -6.43
N ASP A 79 -2.26 -1.64 -7.05
CA ASP A 79 -0.97 -1.48 -6.38
C ASP A 79 -1.02 -0.37 -5.33
N ARG A 80 -1.72 0.74 -5.62
CA ARG A 80 -1.99 1.79 -4.62
C ARG A 80 -2.79 1.26 -3.42
N ARG A 81 -3.81 0.42 -3.65
CA ARG A 81 -4.59 -0.19 -2.57
C ARG A 81 -3.74 -1.14 -1.74
N ILE A 82 -2.92 -1.97 -2.37
CA ILE A 82 -2.00 -2.88 -1.68
C ILE A 82 -1.05 -2.08 -0.79
N LYS A 83 -0.42 -1.02 -1.30
CA LYS A 83 0.48 -0.16 -0.50
C LYS A 83 -0.23 0.46 0.69
N LYS A 84 -1.43 1.02 0.49
CA LYS A 84 -2.22 1.60 1.60
C LYS A 84 -2.56 0.56 2.66
N ILE A 85 -2.93 -0.65 2.25
CA ILE A 85 -3.21 -1.76 3.17
C ILE A 85 -1.95 -2.13 3.95
N GLN A 86 -0.81 -2.27 3.27
CA GLN A 86 0.47 -2.58 3.91
C GLN A 86 0.87 -1.51 4.94
N GLU A 87 0.76 -0.23 4.60
CA GLU A 87 1.02 0.88 5.51
C GLU A 87 0.08 0.85 6.73
N GLN A 88 -1.21 0.60 6.52
CA GLN A 88 -2.19 0.49 7.61
C GLN A 88 -1.89 -0.67 8.55
N TYR A 89 -1.55 -1.85 8.03
CA TYR A 89 -1.20 -3.00 8.86
C TYR A 89 0.15 -2.83 9.54
N ALA A 90 1.14 -2.23 8.87
CA ALA A 90 2.41 -1.89 9.49
C ALA A 90 2.22 -0.91 10.65
N ALA A 91 1.38 0.11 10.48
CA ALA A 91 1.03 1.05 11.54
C ALA A 91 0.34 0.35 12.73
N LYS A 92 -0.65 -0.52 12.46
CA LYS A 92 -1.32 -1.29 13.51
C LYS A 92 -0.38 -2.23 14.25
N ILE A 93 0.52 -2.91 13.55
CA ILE A 93 1.52 -3.78 14.18
C ILE A 93 2.43 -2.95 15.08
N ALA A 94 2.90 -1.79 14.62
CA ALA A 94 3.74 -0.90 15.43
C ALA A 94 3.00 -0.32 16.65
N GLU A 95 1.71 -0.02 16.52
CA GLU A 95 0.86 0.42 17.63
C GLU A 95 0.70 -0.68 18.68
N ILE A 96 0.34 -1.90 18.26
CA ILE A 96 0.24 -3.05 19.16
C ILE A 96 1.58 -3.36 19.82
N GLN A 97 2.69 -3.27 19.10
CA GLN A 97 4.03 -3.46 19.67
C GLN A 97 4.32 -2.45 20.78
N ARG A 98 4.00 -1.16 20.57
CA ARG A 98 4.14 -0.14 21.61
C ARG A 98 3.24 -0.38 22.81
N GLU A 99 2.00 -0.79 22.58
CA GLU A 99 1.06 -1.15 23.66
C GLU A 99 1.58 -2.33 24.47
N MET A 100 2.13 -3.35 23.80
CA MET A 100 2.73 -4.51 24.46
C MET A 100 3.96 -4.13 25.27
N GLU A 101 4.89 -3.35 24.69
CA GLU A 101 6.08 -2.85 25.39
C GLU A 101 5.67 -2.04 26.63
N ALA A 102 4.70 -1.12 26.50
CA ALA A 102 4.17 -0.35 27.61
C ALA A 102 3.47 -1.22 28.68
N GLY A 103 2.77 -2.29 28.29
CA GLY A 103 2.10 -3.20 29.20
C GLY A 103 3.04 -4.19 29.90
N THR A 104 4.19 -4.51 29.31
CA THR A 104 5.13 -5.50 29.89
C THR A 104 6.10 -4.93 30.92
N GLU A 105 6.36 -3.63 30.91
CA GLU A 105 7.40 -3.04 31.77
C GLU A 105 6.88 -2.55 33.12
N THR A 106 5.58 -2.42 33.30
CA THR A 106 5.01 -1.89 34.54
C THR A 106 3.79 -2.66 35.00
N LEU A 107 3.85 -3.23 36.22
CA LEU A 107 2.66 -3.62 36.98
C LEU A 107 1.62 -2.51 36.87
N THR A 108 0.38 -2.89 36.56
CA THR A 108 -0.74 -1.95 36.58
C THR A 108 -0.85 -1.33 37.97
N PRO A 109 -1.40 -0.11 38.11
CA PRO A 109 -1.53 0.54 39.42
C PRO A 109 -2.29 -0.34 40.42
N GLN A 110 -3.31 -1.07 39.97
CA GLN A 110 -4.05 -2.03 40.80
C GLN A 110 -3.19 -3.21 41.24
N GLU A 111 -2.36 -3.77 40.37
CA GLU A 111 -1.43 -4.84 40.74
C GLU A 111 -0.36 -4.35 41.72
N ARG A 112 0.12 -3.10 41.58
CA ARG A 112 1.05 -2.49 42.55
C ARG A 112 0.41 -2.29 43.92
N GLU A 113 -0.84 -1.85 43.95
CA GLU A 113 -1.59 -1.70 45.20
C GLU A 113 -1.78 -3.06 45.88
N GLN A 114 -2.18 -4.09 45.12
CA GLN A 114 -2.31 -5.46 45.64
C GLN A 114 -0.98 -6.02 46.13
N GLU A 115 0.11 -5.84 45.39
CA GLU A 115 1.45 -6.24 45.81
C GLU A 115 1.83 -5.53 47.12
N SER A 116 1.59 -4.22 47.21
CA SER A 116 1.88 -3.45 48.41
C SER A 116 1.05 -3.89 49.62
N ALA A 117 -0.22 -4.24 49.42
CA ALA A 117 -1.10 -4.78 50.45
C ALA A 117 -0.61 -6.14 50.94
N LEU A 118 -0.26 -7.05 50.03
CA LEU A 118 0.30 -8.36 50.35
C LEU A 118 1.64 -8.25 51.09
N LEU A 119 2.50 -7.30 50.70
CA LEU A 119 3.75 -7.04 51.41
C LEU A 119 3.52 -6.53 52.84
N ARG A 120 2.50 -5.69 53.05
CA ARG A 120 2.09 -5.24 54.39
C ARG A 120 1.55 -6.41 55.21
N GLU A 121 0.63 -7.21 54.68
CA GLU A 121 0.09 -8.40 55.34
C GLU A 121 1.21 -9.38 55.73
N TYR A 122 2.17 -9.59 54.83
CA TYR A 122 3.33 -10.44 55.09
C TYR A 122 4.22 -9.88 56.21
N ALA A 123 4.49 -8.57 56.21
CA ALA A 123 5.22 -7.92 57.28
C ALA A 123 4.47 -8.03 58.63
N GLU A 124 3.14 -7.86 58.64
CA GLU A 124 2.31 -8.06 59.83
C GLU A 124 2.37 -9.49 60.34
N ALA A 125 2.30 -10.49 59.46
CA ALA A 125 2.43 -11.90 59.81
C ALA A 125 3.80 -12.21 60.45
N ILE A 126 4.89 -11.66 59.91
CA ILE A 126 6.23 -11.82 60.50
C ILE A 126 6.30 -11.16 61.88
N VAL A 127 5.77 -9.94 62.02
CA VAL A 127 5.83 -9.22 63.31
C VAL A 127 4.97 -9.91 64.36
N THR A 128 3.76 -10.33 64.01
CA THR A 128 2.87 -11.08 64.91
C THR A 128 3.48 -12.41 65.33
N PHE A 129 4.05 -13.18 64.40
CA PHE A 129 4.78 -14.41 64.72
C PHE A 129 5.95 -14.14 65.66
N SER A 130 6.71 -13.06 65.44
CA SER A 130 7.85 -12.69 66.29
C SER A 130 7.48 -12.27 67.71
N ARG A 131 6.19 -12.01 67.99
CA ARG A 131 5.68 -11.75 69.34
C ARG A 131 5.46 -13.04 70.12
N SER A 132 5.09 -14.13 69.43
CA SER A 132 4.78 -15.43 70.03
C SER A 132 5.93 -16.44 69.94
N ALA A 133 6.87 -16.24 69.02
CA ALA A 133 7.92 -17.20 68.70
C ALA A 133 9.25 -16.52 68.37
N SER A 134 10.34 -17.28 68.50
CA SER A 134 11.72 -16.82 68.30
C SER A 134 12.13 -16.80 66.82
N ALA A 135 13.16 -16.01 66.49
CA ALA A 135 13.70 -15.95 65.13
C ALA A 135 14.23 -17.31 64.62
N SER A 136 14.62 -18.22 65.53
CA SER A 136 15.03 -19.59 65.19
C SER A 136 13.85 -20.49 64.78
N GLU A 137 12.63 -20.18 65.22
CA GLU A 137 11.41 -20.92 64.85
C GLU A 137 10.77 -20.35 63.57
N LEU A 138 10.96 -19.05 63.32
CA LEU A 138 10.57 -18.40 62.06
C LEU A 138 11.46 -18.83 60.88
N ALA A 139 12.76 -19.06 61.13
CA ALA A 139 13.73 -19.44 60.11
C ALA A 139 13.33 -20.65 59.24
N PRO A 140 12.95 -21.81 59.81
CA PRO A 140 12.53 -22.96 59.01
C PRO A 140 11.21 -22.73 58.25
N LEU A 141 10.30 -21.89 58.76
CA LEU A 141 9.04 -21.56 58.05
C LEU A 141 9.28 -20.71 56.80
N LEU A 142 10.29 -19.84 56.84
CA LEU A 142 10.67 -18.98 55.72
C LEU A 142 11.78 -19.58 54.84
N GLY A 143 12.34 -20.74 55.22
CA GLY A 143 13.45 -21.38 54.52
C GLY A 143 14.76 -20.59 54.58
N VAL A 144 14.96 -19.76 55.62
CA VAL A 144 16.14 -18.88 55.78
C VAL A 144 16.91 -19.19 57.06
N SER A 145 18.13 -18.64 57.19
CA SER A 145 18.90 -18.77 58.42
C SER A 145 18.31 -17.96 59.57
N ALA A 146 18.57 -18.34 60.83
CA ALA A 146 18.08 -17.59 62.00
C ALA A 146 18.58 -16.12 62.04
N ARG A 147 19.75 -15.84 61.44
CA ARG A 147 20.27 -14.47 61.30
C ARG A 147 19.48 -13.65 60.29
N GLU A 148 19.09 -14.26 59.17
CA GLU A 148 18.25 -13.63 58.14
C GLU A 148 16.81 -13.44 58.63
N ALA A 149 16.24 -14.45 59.31
CA ALA A 149 14.96 -14.33 60.00
C ALA A 149 14.93 -13.13 60.96
N LYS A 150 16.00 -12.93 61.75
CA LYS A 150 16.12 -11.77 62.63
C LYS A 150 16.16 -10.45 61.86
N LYS A 151 16.85 -10.41 60.71
CA LYS A 151 16.87 -9.22 59.83
C LYS A 151 15.49 -8.94 59.23
N LEU A 152 14.80 -9.96 58.74
CA LEU A 152 13.44 -9.86 58.19
C LEU A 152 12.45 -9.36 59.24
N ILE A 153 12.56 -9.81 60.49
CA ILE A 153 11.73 -9.28 61.59
C ILE A 153 11.99 -7.79 61.83
N MET A 154 13.25 -7.34 61.78
CA MET A 154 13.55 -5.90 61.94
C MET A 154 13.05 -5.08 60.74
N GLN A 155 13.21 -5.61 59.54
CA GLN A 155 12.75 -4.97 58.31
C GLN A 155 11.22 -4.86 58.28
N ALA A 156 10.50 -5.94 58.58
CA ALA A 156 9.04 -5.93 58.69
C ALA A 156 8.53 -4.92 59.74
N LYS A 157 9.23 -4.76 60.88
CA LYS A 157 8.89 -3.72 61.87
C LYS A 157 9.13 -2.30 61.34
N ALA A 158 10.20 -2.10 60.58
CA ALA A 158 10.51 -0.81 59.97
C ALA A 158 9.49 -0.46 58.86
N ASP A 159 9.13 -1.42 58.02
CA ASP A 159 8.20 -1.24 56.90
C ASP A 159 6.79 -0.87 57.40
N LEU A 160 6.30 -1.54 58.47
CA LEU A 160 5.03 -1.18 59.11
C LEU A 160 5.08 0.17 59.84
N GLY A 161 6.23 0.50 60.45
CA GLY A 161 6.44 1.80 61.09
C GLY A 161 6.44 2.96 60.09
N ALA A 162 7.02 2.75 58.91
CA ALA A 162 7.02 3.71 57.82
C ALA A 162 5.63 3.86 57.18
N ALA A 163 4.89 2.76 57.01
CA ALA A 163 3.53 2.77 56.48
C ALA A 163 2.54 3.52 57.40
N GLY A 164 2.62 3.30 58.71
CA GLY A 164 1.77 4.00 59.69
C GLY A 164 2.06 5.51 59.79
N ALA A 165 3.30 5.93 59.54
CA ALA A 165 3.65 7.36 59.49
C ALA A 165 3.09 8.04 58.22
N ALA A 166 3.08 7.35 57.08
CA ALA A 166 2.53 7.87 55.83
C ALA A 166 1.00 8.02 55.85
N GLU A 167 0.27 7.10 56.46
CA GLU A 167 -1.20 7.20 56.62
C GLU A 167 -1.61 8.30 57.61
N SER A 168 -0.77 8.62 58.61
CA SER A 168 -1.02 9.73 59.55
C SER A 168 -0.82 11.13 58.95
N ALA A 169 -0.13 11.24 57.82
CA ALA A 169 0.13 12.51 57.13
C ALA A 169 -0.94 12.85 56.06
N GLY A 170 -1.81 11.90 55.69
CA GLY A 170 -2.81 12.07 54.64
C GLY A 170 -4.19 12.56 55.09
N SER A 171 -4.46 12.68 56.39
CA SER A 171 -5.82 12.97 56.91
C SER A 171 -6.09 14.44 57.28
N SER A 172 -5.34 15.39 56.73
CA SER A 172 -5.60 16.83 56.97
C SER A 172 -5.79 17.62 55.67
N SER A 173 -6.99 17.54 55.08
CA SER A 173 -7.65 18.67 54.40
C SER A 173 -9.01 18.27 53.81
N GLU A 174 -10.03 18.17 54.66
CA GLU A 174 -11.41 18.41 54.28
C GLU A 174 -11.99 19.36 55.34
N ASP A 175 -12.18 20.63 54.99
CA ASP A 175 -13.53 21.17 54.74
C ASP A 175 -13.46 22.69 54.54
N LYS A 176 -13.90 23.18 53.37
CA LYS A 176 -14.57 24.47 53.21
C LYS A 176 -15.30 24.47 51.87
N GLN A 177 -16.56 24.05 51.97
CA GLN A 177 -17.67 24.53 51.16
C GLN A 177 -17.52 26.01 50.79
N ASP A 178 -17.63 26.34 49.51
CA ASP A 178 -18.30 27.58 49.08
C ASP A 178 -18.85 27.41 47.66
N ASP A 179 -20.13 27.06 47.66
CA ASP A 179 -21.20 27.61 46.83
C ASP A 179 -20.83 28.72 45.84
N LYS A 180 -21.06 28.47 44.53
CA LYS A 180 -21.76 29.36 43.58
C LYS A 180 -21.69 28.83 42.14
N GLN A 181 -22.83 28.37 41.64
CA GLN A 181 -23.13 28.43 40.20
C GLN A 181 -23.33 29.90 39.78
N PRO A 182 -23.04 30.22 38.51
CA PRO A 182 -24.15 30.70 37.69
C PRO A 182 -24.12 30.20 36.23
N VAL A 183 -25.31 29.88 35.73
CA VAL A 183 -25.65 29.85 34.30
C VAL A 183 -25.72 31.30 33.79
N PRO A 184 -25.40 31.58 32.51
CA PRO A 184 -26.51 31.95 31.63
C PRO A 184 -26.37 31.55 30.14
N ALA A 185 -27.56 31.29 29.59
CA ALA A 185 -28.10 31.52 28.25
C ALA A 185 -27.20 31.95 27.06
N ALA A 186 -27.35 31.17 25.99
CA ALA A 186 -27.71 31.54 24.61
C ALA A 186 -26.89 32.62 23.86
N SER A 187 -26.29 32.18 22.75
CA SER A 187 -26.48 32.74 21.39
C SER A 187 -26.13 31.67 20.35
#